data_AF-A0A826IUN8-F1
#
_entry.id   AF-A0A826IUN8-F1
#
_cell.length_a   1.000
_cell.length_b   1.000
_cell.length_c   1.000
_cell.angle_alpha   90.00
_cell.angle_beta   90.00
_cell.angle_gamma   90.00
#
_symmetry.space_group_name_H-M   'P 1'
#
loop_
_entity.id
_entity.type
_entity.pdbx_description
1 polymer ?
#
loop_
_entity_poly.entity_id
_entity_poly.type
_entity_poly.pdbx_seq_one_letter_code
_entity_poly.pdbx_strand_id
1 'polypeptide(L)'
;MVLFYRAHWRDYKNDQVRIMMNLTTLTHRDALCLNARFTSREEAIHALTQRLAALGKISSTEQFLKEVYCRESLGPTALGEGLAVPHGKTAAVKEAAFAVATLSEPLQWEGVDGPEAVDLVVLLAIPPN
;
A
#
# COMPACT_ATOMS: atom_id res chain seq x y z
N MET A 1 43.78 -5.68 24.92
CA MET A 1 43.03 -6.45 23.92
C MET A 1 41.55 -6.11 24.05
N VAL A 2 41.10 -5.05 23.38
CA VAL A 2 39.68 -4.79 23.06
C VAL A 2 39.70 -4.07 21.70
N LEU A 3 39.42 -4.82 20.64
CA LEU A 3 39.35 -4.33 19.27
C LEU A 3 38.02 -3.59 19.08
N PHE A 4 38.06 -2.27 18.97
CA PHE A 4 36.93 -1.48 18.48
C PHE A 4 36.83 -1.65 16.96
N TYR A 5 35.85 -2.42 16.50
CA TYR A 5 35.51 -2.55 15.08
C TYR A 5 34.81 -1.25 14.65
N ARG A 6 35.56 -0.32 14.05
CA ARG A 6 34.99 0.82 13.32
C ARG A 6 34.28 0.27 12.09
N ALA A 7 32.95 0.23 12.11
CA ALA A 7 32.15 0.00 10.93
C ALA A 7 32.42 1.14 9.93
N HIS A 8 33.18 0.80 8.89
CA HIS A 8 33.49 1.66 7.75
C HIS A 8 32.27 1.65 6.83
N TRP A 9 31.37 2.63 6.99
CA TRP A 9 30.32 2.87 6.01
C TRP A 9 30.98 3.43 4.75
N ARG A 10 31.29 2.54 3.79
CA ARG A 10 31.72 2.93 2.44
C ARG A 10 30.52 3.51 1.71
N ASP A 11 30.60 4.79 1.37
CA ASP A 11 29.71 5.44 0.42
C ASP A 11 29.74 4.70 -0.92
N TYR A 12 28.76 3.84 -1.16
CA TYR A 12 28.52 3.24 -2.47
C TYR A 12 27.89 4.30 -3.39
N LYS A 13 28.73 5.18 -3.94
CA LYS A 13 28.43 5.87 -5.21
C LYS A 13 28.90 4.95 -6.33
N ASN A 14 27.98 4.17 -6.89
CA ASN A 14 28.19 3.52 -8.17
C ASN A 14 27.05 3.94 -9.11
N ASP A 15 27.41 4.67 -10.17
CA ASP A 15 26.52 5.23 -11.17
C ASP A 15 26.00 4.14 -12.12
N GLN A 16 24.96 3.44 -11.69
CA GLN A 16 24.09 2.61 -12.52
C GLN A 16 22.66 2.80 -12.04
N VAL A 17 21.89 3.64 -12.77
CA VAL A 17 20.43 3.83 -12.70
C VAL A 17 19.81 3.59 -11.31
N ARG A 18 20.13 4.44 -10.33
CA ARG A 18 19.20 4.66 -9.20
C ARG A 18 18.05 5.49 -9.76
N ILE A 19 16.98 4.85 -10.24
CA ILE A 19 15.68 5.51 -10.14
C ILE A 19 15.44 5.67 -8.65
N MET A 20 15.74 6.86 -8.13
CA MET A 20 15.45 7.21 -6.76
C MET A 20 13.92 7.15 -6.64
N MET A 21 13.40 6.08 -6.05
CA MET A 21 11.98 5.90 -5.79
C MET A 21 11.56 7.03 -4.83
N ASN A 22 10.92 8.07 -5.35
CA ASN A 22 10.41 9.16 -4.54
C ASN A 22 8.98 8.84 -4.14
N LEU A 23 8.75 8.43 -2.89
CA LEU A 23 7.43 8.08 -2.40
C LEU A 23 6.43 9.26 -2.52
N THR A 24 6.90 10.50 -2.46
CA THR A 24 6.03 11.67 -2.57
C THR A 24 5.41 11.81 -3.96
N THR A 25 5.97 11.18 -4.99
CA THR A 25 5.43 11.22 -6.35
C THR A 25 4.42 10.10 -6.62
N LEU A 26 4.31 9.11 -5.72
CA LEU A 26 3.43 7.95 -5.86
C LEU A 26 2.11 8.13 -5.11
N THR A 27 1.90 9.27 -4.44
CA THR A 27 0.65 9.57 -3.75
C THR A 27 0.20 11.00 -4.04
N HIS A 28 -1.01 11.33 -3.61
CA HIS A 28 -1.62 12.64 -3.76
C HIS A 28 -2.45 12.95 -2.52
N ARG A 29 -2.67 14.23 -2.21
CA ARG A 29 -3.50 14.64 -1.06
C ARG A 29 -4.90 14.03 -1.13
N ASP A 30 -5.50 13.98 -2.32
CA ASP A 30 -6.84 13.40 -2.52
C ASP A 30 -6.86 11.87 -2.44
N ALA A 31 -5.70 11.22 -2.40
CA ALA A 31 -5.56 9.80 -2.12
C ALA A 31 -5.47 9.49 -0.61
N LEU A 32 -5.58 10.51 0.25
CA LEU A 32 -5.52 10.38 1.71
C LEU A 32 -6.92 10.51 2.32
N CYS A 33 -7.34 9.49 3.05
CA CYS A 33 -8.56 9.45 3.85
C CYS A 33 -8.18 9.47 5.34
N LEU A 34 -8.10 10.67 5.93
CA LEU A 34 -7.71 10.81 7.34
C LEU A 34 -8.90 10.67 8.28
N ASN A 35 -8.69 10.04 9.44
CA ASN A 35 -9.70 9.76 10.46
C ASN A 35 -11.02 9.21 9.87
N ALA A 36 -10.91 8.32 8.89
CA ALA A 36 -12.04 7.79 8.15
C ALA A 36 -12.81 6.76 8.97
N ARG A 37 -14.07 6.53 8.61
CA ARG A 37 -14.88 5.45 9.16
C ARG A 37 -15.39 4.61 8.01
N PHE A 38 -15.15 3.31 8.10
CA PHE A 38 -15.69 2.30 7.20
C PHE A 38 -16.30 1.18 8.05
N THR A 39 -17.23 0.45 7.45
CA THR A 39 -17.94 -0.68 8.07
C THR A 39 -17.31 -2.03 7.73
N SER A 40 -16.46 -2.09 6.70
CA SER A 40 -15.75 -3.31 6.32
C SER A 40 -14.43 -3.03 5.60
N ARG A 41 -13.61 -4.08 5.51
CA ARG A 41 -12.39 -4.11 4.69
C ARG A 41 -12.69 -3.75 3.23
N GLU A 42 -13.74 -4.34 2.67
CA GLU A 42 -14.14 -4.17 1.27
C GLU A 42 -14.57 -2.73 1.00
N GLU A 43 -15.26 -2.09 1.94
CA GLU A 43 -15.62 -0.68 1.84
C GLU A 43 -14.38 0.22 1.84
N ALA A 44 -13.41 -0.03 2.72
CA ALA A 44 -12.15 0.71 2.77
C ALA A 44 -11.36 0.57 1.46
N ILE A 45 -11.21 -0.66 0.96
CA ILE A 45 -10.51 -0.94 -0.31
C ILE A 45 -11.23 -0.28 -1.49
N HIS A 46 -12.55 -0.36 -1.54
CA HIS A 46 -13.34 0.28 -2.59
C HIS A 46 -13.20 1.81 -2.55
N ALA A 47 -13.32 2.44 -1.38
CA ALA A 47 -13.18 3.88 -1.22
C ALA A 47 -11.79 4.38 -1.66
N LEU A 48 -10.72 3.70 -1.25
CA LEU A 48 -9.35 4.04 -1.66
C LEU A 48 -9.14 3.83 -3.17
N THR A 49 -9.72 2.78 -3.75
CA THR A 49 -9.71 2.56 -5.20
C THR A 49 -10.38 3.71 -5.96
N GLN A 50 -11.54 4.20 -5.47
CA GLN A 50 -12.23 5.33 -6.08
C GLN A 50 -11.39 6.61 -6.05
N ARG A 51 -10.60 6.85 -5.00
CA ARG A 51 -9.65 7.99 -4.96
C ARG A 51 -8.59 7.87 -6.05
N LEU A 52 -7.99 6.69 -6.20
CA LEU A 52 -6.98 6.44 -7.24
C LEU A 52 -7.57 6.55 -8.66
N ALA A 53 -8.80 6.10 -8.86
CA ALA A 53 -9.52 6.25 -10.13
C ALA A 53 -9.84 7.73 -10.44
N ALA A 54 -10.31 8.50 -9.44
CA ALA A 54 -10.57 9.92 -9.59
C ALA A 54 -9.30 10.73 -9.96
N LEU A 55 -8.13 10.28 -9.50
CA LEU A 55 -6.82 10.82 -9.85
C LEU A 55 -6.29 10.32 -11.21
N GLY A 56 -7.07 9.52 -11.93
CA GLY A 56 -6.72 8.98 -13.24
C GLY A 56 -5.66 7.86 -13.21
N LYS A 57 -5.27 7.37 -12.02
CA LYS A 57 -4.23 6.33 -11.85
C LYS A 57 -4.72 4.94 -12.26
N ILE A 58 -6.03 4.71 -12.18
CA ILE A 58 -6.68 3.45 -12.54
C ILE A 58 -7.66 3.71 -13.71
N SER A 59 -7.60 2.88 -14.74
CA SER A 59 -8.51 2.91 -15.90
C SER A 59 -9.77 2.08 -15.70
N SER A 60 -9.73 1.04 -14.87
CA SER A 60 -10.87 0.17 -14.54
C SER A 60 -10.86 -0.20 -13.07
N THR A 61 -11.82 0.32 -12.31
CA THR A 61 -11.98 0.04 -10.88
C THR A 61 -12.32 -1.42 -10.64
N GLU A 62 -13.19 -2.01 -11.46
CA GLU A 62 -13.59 -3.41 -11.36
C GLU A 62 -12.40 -4.36 -11.52
N GLN A 63 -11.60 -4.16 -12.58
CA GLN A 63 -10.43 -4.99 -12.83
C GLN A 63 -9.39 -4.84 -11.71
N PHE A 64 -9.19 -3.62 -11.20
CA PHE A 64 -8.26 -3.39 -10.10
C PHE A 64 -8.73 -4.07 -8.80
N LEU A 65 -10.00 -3.89 -8.42
CA LEU A 65 -10.57 -4.50 -7.22
C LEU A 65 -10.50 -6.03 -7.28
N LYS A 66 -10.80 -6.62 -8.44
CA LYS A 66 -10.67 -8.06 -8.65
C LYS A 66 -9.27 -8.56 -8.30
N GLU A 67 -8.23 -7.85 -8.73
CA GLU A 67 -6.84 -8.22 -8.47
C GLU A 67 -6.43 -7.99 -7.01
N VAL A 68 -6.92 -6.91 -6.38
CA VAL A 68 -6.71 -6.68 -4.94
C VAL A 68 -7.34 -7.83 -4.13
N TYR A 69 -8.59 -8.20 -4.40
CA TYR A 69 -9.26 -9.29 -3.68
C TYR A 69 -8.68 -10.67 -4.01
N CYS A 70 -8.24 -10.88 -5.25
CA CYS A 70 -7.46 -12.07 -5.60
C CYS A 70 -6.22 -12.15 -4.71
N ARG A 71 -5.46 -11.06 -4.57
CA ARG A 71 -4.28 -11.01 -3.70
C ARG A 71 -4.62 -11.25 -2.23
N GLU A 72 -5.68 -10.65 -1.70
CA GLU A 72 -6.16 -10.90 -0.33
C GLU A 72 -6.45 -12.40 -0.10
N SER A 73 -7.02 -13.08 -1.10
CA SER A 73 -7.37 -14.50 -0.96
C SER A 73 -6.17 -15.45 -0.96
N LEU A 74 -5.02 -15.01 -1.48
CA LEU A 74 -3.78 -15.80 -1.48
C LEU A 74 -3.08 -15.81 -0.12
N GLY A 75 -3.43 -14.86 0.75
CA GLY A 75 -2.93 -14.78 2.10
C GLY A 75 -2.99 -13.36 2.66
N PRO A 76 -2.85 -13.22 3.99
CA PRO A 76 -2.91 -11.96 4.71
C PRO A 76 -2.11 -10.83 4.06
N THR A 77 -2.68 -9.63 4.12
CA THR A 77 -1.98 -8.38 3.79
C THR A 77 -1.91 -7.44 4.98
N ALA A 78 -2.55 -7.80 6.10
CA ALA A 78 -2.23 -7.23 7.40
C ALA A 78 -0.83 -7.71 7.82
N LEU A 79 -0.03 -6.79 8.36
CA LEU A 79 1.39 -6.97 8.64
C LEU A 79 1.72 -6.84 10.13
N GLY A 80 0.70 -6.88 11.01
CA GLY A 80 0.84 -6.52 12.41
C GLY A 80 0.83 -5.01 12.65
N GLU A 81 0.78 -4.64 13.93
CA GLU A 81 0.88 -3.25 14.41
C GLU A 81 -0.15 -2.29 13.76
N GLY A 82 -1.35 -2.78 13.46
CA GLY A 82 -2.45 -1.96 12.93
C GLY A 82 -2.36 -1.66 11.43
N LEU A 83 -1.38 -2.21 10.70
CA LEU A 83 -1.15 -1.93 9.28
C LEU A 83 -1.69 -3.04 8.35
N ALA A 84 -2.45 -2.65 7.33
CA ALA A 84 -2.72 -3.49 6.16
C ALA A 84 -2.22 -2.86 4.86
N VAL A 85 -1.67 -3.68 3.97
CA VAL A 85 -1.13 -3.27 2.67
C VAL A 85 -1.78 -4.07 1.52
N PRO A 86 -3.11 -3.91 1.30
CA PRO A 86 -3.77 -4.49 0.14
C PRO A 86 -3.14 -3.94 -1.14
N HIS A 87 -3.02 -4.77 -2.18
CA HIS A 87 -2.39 -4.37 -3.42
C HIS A 87 -2.90 -5.15 -4.62
N GLY A 88 -2.95 -4.49 -5.77
CA GLY A 88 -3.33 -5.08 -7.05
C GLY A 88 -2.27 -4.80 -8.12
N LYS A 89 -1.91 -5.83 -8.90
CA LYS A 89 -1.02 -5.69 -10.06
C LYS A 89 -1.78 -5.98 -11.35
N THR A 90 -1.97 -4.97 -12.19
CA THR A 90 -2.84 -5.13 -13.38
C THR A 90 -2.66 -4.04 -14.41
N ALA A 91 -2.94 -4.35 -15.67
CA ALA A 91 -2.99 -3.40 -16.79
C ALA A 91 -4.03 -2.28 -16.60
N ALA A 92 -4.96 -2.43 -15.64
CA ALA A 92 -5.85 -1.34 -15.26
C ALA A 92 -5.13 -0.19 -14.54
N VAL A 93 -3.94 -0.41 -13.99
CA VAL A 93 -3.13 0.64 -13.37
C VAL A 93 -2.29 1.32 -14.43
N LYS A 94 -2.51 2.61 -14.66
CA LYS A 94 -1.78 3.41 -15.66
C LYS A 94 -0.41 3.86 -15.17
N GLU A 95 -0.35 4.20 -13.89
CA GLU A 95 0.85 4.69 -13.21
C GLU A 95 0.88 4.11 -11.80
N ALA A 96 2.05 3.70 -11.33
CA ALA A 96 2.20 3.23 -9.95
C ALA A 96 1.76 4.33 -8.97
N ALA A 97 0.91 3.97 -8.02
CA ALA A 97 0.37 4.90 -7.04
C ALA A 97 -0.05 4.18 -5.75
N PHE A 98 -0.26 4.93 -4.68
CA PHE A 98 -0.88 4.41 -3.46
C PHE A 98 -1.83 5.43 -2.82
N ALA A 99 -2.86 4.89 -2.18
CA ALA A 99 -3.83 5.62 -1.37
C ALA A 99 -3.75 5.15 0.09
N VAL A 100 -4.04 6.05 1.03
CA VAL A 100 -3.90 5.78 2.47
C VAL A 100 -5.20 6.11 3.18
N ALA A 101 -5.61 5.26 4.11
CA ALA A 101 -6.61 5.58 5.12
C ALA A 101 -6.05 5.41 6.52
N THR A 102 -6.25 6.41 7.39
CA THR A 102 -6.17 6.23 8.85
C THR A 102 -7.59 6.14 9.38
N LEU A 103 -7.89 5.18 10.24
CA LEU A 103 -9.24 4.85 10.65
C LEU A 103 -9.54 5.38 12.05
N SER A 104 -10.75 5.90 12.24
CA SER A 104 -11.29 6.36 13.53
C SER A 104 -11.73 5.19 14.41
N GLU A 105 -12.12 4.08 13.78
CA GLU A 105 -12.48 2.81 14.41
C GLU A 105 -11.71 1.70 13.66
N PRO A 106 -10.95 0.83 14.34
CA PRO A 106 -10.23 -0.24 13.67
C PRO A 106 -11.16 -1.22 12.95
N LEU A 107 -10.73 -1.70 11.78
CA LEU A 107 -11.40 -2.77 11.05
C LEU A 107 -10.75 -4.12 11.39
N GLN A 108 -11.56 -5.17 11.40
CA GLN A 108 -11.03 -6.53 11.46
C GLN A 108 -10.46 -6.93 10.09
N TRP A 109 -9.24 -7.45 10.07
CA TRP A 109 -8.53 -7.90 8.87
C TRP A 109 -7.92 -9.28 9.10
N GLU A 110 -7.75 -10.07 8.05
CA GLU A 110 -7.03 -11.35 8.16
C GLU A 110 -5.53 -11.10 8.28
N GLY A 111 -4.94 -11.52 9.40
CA GLY A 111 -3.52 -11.46 9.71
C GLY A 111 -2.82 -12.81 9.64
N VAL A 112 -1.51 -12.83 9.90
CA VAL A 112 -0.70 -14.07 9.84
C VAL A 112 -1.12 -15.08 10.90
N ASP A 113 -1.41 -14.60 12.11
CA ASP A 113 -1.81 -15.43 13.27
C ASP A 113 -3.34 -15.47 13.47
N GLY A 114 -4.10 -15.00 12.47
CA GLY A 114 -5.55 -14.88 12.50
C GLY A 114 -6.03 -13.43 12.46
N PRO A 115 -7.33 -13.18 12.72
CA PRO A 115 -7.90 -11.85 12.58
C PRO A 115 -7.28 -10.82 13.53
N GLU A 116 -6.88 -9.68 12.99
CA GLU A 116 -6.26 -8.57 13.72
C GLU A 116 -6.98 -7.24 13.45
N ALA A 117 -6.76 -6.26 14.34
CA ALA A 117 -7.33 -4.92 14.23
C ALA A 117 -6.39 -4.02 13.40
N VAL A 118 -6.92 -3.40 12.36
CA VAL A 118 -6.21 -2.51 11.45
C VAL A 118 -6.77 -1.11 11.56
N ASP A 119 -5.92 -0.11 11.76
CA ASP A 119 -6.27 1.31 11.78
C ASP A 119 -5.51 2.15 10.73
N LEU A 120 -4.56 1.53 10.02
CA LEU A 120 -3.83 2.12 8.90
C LEU A 120 -3.90 1.19 7.68
N VAL A 121 -4.50 1.67 6.59
CA VAL A 121 -4.60 0.94 5.32
C VAL A 121 -3.80 1.68 4.25
N VAL A 122 -2.88 0.99 3.59
CA VAL A 122 -2.10 1.51 2.46
C VAL A 122 -2.37 0.67 1.22
N LEU A 123 -3.25 1.14 0.33
CA LEU A 123 -3.62 0.44 -0.89
C LEU A 123 -2.63 0.75 -2.01
N LEU A 124 -1.92 -0.26 -2.51
CA LEU A 124 -0.94 -0.11 -3.59
C LEU A 124 -1.55 -0.48 -4.95
N ALA A 125 -1.42 0.42 -5.93
CA ALA A 125 -1.75 0.19 -7.33
C ALA A 125 -0.47 0.01 -8.15
N ILE A 126 -0.32 -1.17 -8.75
CA ILE A 126 0.92 -1.59 -9.43
C ILE A 126 0.63 -1.87 -10.92
N PRO A 127 1.29 -1.18 -11.87
CA PRO A 127 1.16 -1.48 -13.29
C PRO A 127 1.77 -2.86 -13.65
N PRO A 128 1.40 -3.45 -14.80
CA PRO A 128 2.15 -4.57 -15.35
C PRO A 128 3.55 -4.07 -15.74
N ASN A 129 4.52 -5.00 -15.78
CA ASN A 129 5.93 -4.68 -16.05
C ASN A 129 6.12 -3.83 -17.31
#